data_AF-A0AAP8D3R1-F1
#
_entry.id   AF-A0AAP8D3R1-F1
#
_cell.length_a   1.000
_cell.length_b   1.000
_cell.length_c   1.000
_cell.angle_alpha   90.00
_cell.angle_beta   90.00
_cell.angle_gamma   90.00
#
_symmetry.space_group_name_H-M   'P 1'
#
loop_
_entity.id
_entity.type
_entity.pdbx_description
1 polymer ?
#
loop_
_entity_poly.entity_id
_entity_poly.type
_entity_poly.pdbx_seq_one_letter_code
_entity_poly.pdbx_strand_id
1 'polypeptide(L)'
;MIGALIELGVIANEIANSDVPMIGGNSVGAVARAVERSVAKEAAQSCTATAARGAQIPKVAEAAARGRQAHKAYDYGPGFEKEFTLPSGKRADAVNQATREVVELKPNNPSAVRRGERQVDGYRRELEKITGECWSCRVITYE
;
A
#
# COMPACT_ATOMS: atom_id res chain seq x y z
N MET A 1 -17.69 44.66 -28.24
CA MET A 1 -16.72 44.17 -27.23
C MET A 1 -16.98 42.67 -27.13
N ILE A 2 -16.10 41.80 -27.64
CA ILE A 2 -14.96 41.20 -26.91
C ILE A 2 -15.51 40.55 -25.62
N GLY A 3 -15.72 39.23 -25.52
CA GLY A 3 -14.73 38.13 -25.57
C GLY A 3 -14.76 37.44 -24.18
N ALA A 4 -14.51 36.15 -23.97
CA ALA A 4 -13.98 35.09 -24.84
C ALA A 4 -14.40 33.67 -24.35
N LEU A 5 -13.87 32.66 -25.05
CA LEU A 5 -13.72 31.20 -24.80
C LEU A 5 -13.70 30.73 -23.31
N ILE A 6 -13.95 29.46 -22.95
CA ILE A 6 -13.22 28.24 -23.38
C ILE A 6 -14.13 26.98 -23.45
N GLU A 7 -13.76 26.07 -24.37
CA GLU A 7 -14.46 24.82 -24.68
C GLU A 7 -14.28 23.70 -23.63
N LEU A 8 -15.27 22.81 -23.57
CA LEU A 8 -15.16 21.47 -22.97
C LEU A 8 -15.35 20.42 -24.07
N GLY A 9 -14.23 19.96 -24.64
CA GLY A 9 -14.22 18.98 -25.72
C GLY A 9 -14.64 17.59 -25.24
N VAL A 10 -15.83 17.14 -25.65
CA VAL A 10 -16.24 15.73 -25.58
C VAL A 10 -15.92 15.08 -26.93
N ILE A 11 -14.81 14.35 -27.01
CA ILE A 11 -14.50 13.54 -28.19
C ILE A 11 -15.19 12.19 -28.02
N ALA A 12 -16.27 11.99 -28.79
CA ALA A 12 -16.83 10.68 -29.01
C ALA A 12 -15.93 9.85 -29.93
N ASN A 13 -15.91 8.53 -29.76
CA ASN A 13 -15.59 7.63 -30.87
C ASN A 13 -16.32 6.30 -30.71
N GLU A 14 -17.55 6.27 -31.22
CA GLU A 14 -18.31 5.06 -31.46
C GLU A 14 -17.89 4.49 -32.82
N ILE A 15 -17.32 3.28 -32.86
CA ILE A 15 -17.10 2.54 -34.11
C ILE A 15 -17.66 1.14 -33.94
N ALA A 16 -18.92 0.99 -34.35
CA ALA A 16 -19.34 -0.25 -34.97
C ALA A 16 -18.87 -0.23 -36.44
N ASN A 17 -18.22 -1.30 -36.89
CA ASN A 17 -18.17 -1.66 -38.30
C ASN A 17 -17.98 -3.17 -38.42
N SER A 18 -18.71 -3.78 -39.34
CA SER A 18 -18.87 -5.23 -39.49
C SER A 18 -17.96 -5.80 -40.59
N ASP A 19 -17.80 -7.14 -40.59
CA ASP A 19 -17.45 -8.01 -41.73
C ASP A 19 -16.06 -7.78 -42.42
N VAL A 20 -15.22 -8.74 -42.85
CA VAL A 20 -15.11 -10.22 -42.91
C VAL A 20 -13.59 -10.54 -43.12
N PRO A 21 -13.05 -11.79 -43.21
CA PRO A 21 -13.68 -13.12 -43.32
C PRO A 21 -13.12 -14.21 -42.36
N MET A 22 -13.55 -15.47 -42.58
CA MET A 22 -12.90 -16.69 -42.09
C MET A 22 -11.76 -17.14 -43.01
N ILE A 23 -10.57 -17.44 -42.46
CA ILE A 23 -9.50 -18.20 -43.14
C ILE A 23 -8.99 -19.28 -42.18
N GLY A 24 -8.99 -20.53 -42.62
CA GLY A 24 -8.61 -21.69 -41.78
C GLY A 24 -7.10 -21.87 -41.62
N GLY A 25 -6.69 -22.49 -40.50
CA GLY A 25 -5.31 -22.89 -40.21
C GLY A 25 -5.25 -24.25 -39.53
N ASN A 26 -4.45 -25.18 -40.06
CA ASN A 26 -4.48 -26.60 -39.69
C ASN A 26 -3.95 -26.92 -38.28
N SER A 27 -4.61 -27.86 -37.61
CA SER A 27 -4.42 -28.26 -36.20
C SER A 27 -3.11 -28.99 -35.85
N VAL A 28 -2.07 -28.94 -36.69
CA VAL A 28 -0.88 -29.81 -36.56
C VAL A 28 0.25 -29.22 -35.69
N GLY A 29 0.26 -27.90 -35.47
CA GLY A 29 1.34 -27.22 -34.74
C GLY A 29 1.25 -27.22 -33.20
N ALA A 30 0.09 -27.58 -32.64
CA ALA A 30 -0.16 -27.41 -31.19
C ALA A 30 0.57 -28.44 -30.31
N VAL A 31 0.74 -29.68 -30.80
CA VAL A 31 1.21 -30.81 -29.98
C VAL A 31 2.73 -30.78 -29.78
N ALA A 32 3.50 -30.43 -30.82
CA ALA A 32 4.97 -30.35 -30.73
C ALA A 32 5.43 -29.35 -29.65
N ARG A 33 4.74 -28.21 -29.53
CA ARG A 33 5.10 -27.10 -28.64
C ARG A 33 4.75 -27.31 -27.15
N ALA A 34 4.21 -28.47 -26.80
CA ALA A 34 3.91 -28.88 -25.43
C ALA A 34 5.08 -29.67 -24.79
N VAL A 35 5.74 -30.55 -25.55
CA VAL A 35 6.84 -31.41 -25.06
C VAL A 35 8.08 -30.60 -24.67
N GLU A 36 8.47 -29.62 -25.49
CA GLU A 36 9.67 -28.79 -25.23
C GLU A 36 9.58 -27.98 -23.92
N ARG A 37 8.38 -27.61 -23.49
CA ARG A 37 8.19 -26.82 -22.25
C ARG A 37 8.38 -27.65 -20.98
N SER A 38 8.20 -28.97 -21.05
CA SER A 38 8.33 -29.85 -19.88
C SER A 38 9.81 -29.97 -19.47
N VAL A 39 10.69 -30.25 -20.42
CA VAL A 39 12.14 -30.43 -20.17
C VAL A 39 12.80 -29.13 -19.73
N ALA A 40 12.40 -27.99 -20.33
CA ALA A 40 12.90 -26.67 -19.94
C ALA A 40 12.48 -26.24 -18.52
N LYS A 41 11.40 -26.81 -17.97
CA LYS A 41 10.89 -26.46 -16.64
C LYS A 41 11.66 -27.14 -15.51
N GLU A 42 12.08 -28.40 -15.70
CA GLU A 42 12.81 -29.16 -14.67
C GLU A 42 14.24 -28.65 -14.49
N ALA A 43 14.95 -28.29 -15.57
CA ALA A 43 16.33 -27.80 -15.49
C ALA A 43 16.46 -26.46 -14.73
N ALA A 44 15.44 -25.58 -14.80
CA ALA A 44 15.43 -24.29 -14.10
C ALA A 44 15.10 -24.42 -12.60
N GLN A 45 14.63 -25.58 -12.14
CA GLN A 45 14.11 -25.77 -10.78
C GLN A 45 15.20 -26.19 -9.76
N SER A 46 16.43 -26.43 -10.23
CA SER A 46 17.55 -26.97 -9.42
C SER A 46 18.43 -25.89 -8.73
N CYS A 47 18.24 -24.61 -9.01
CA CYS A 47 19.08 -23.52 -8.47
C CYS A 47 18.39 -22.56 -7.48
N THR A 48 17.10 -22.73 -7.21
CA THR A 48 16.35 -21.88 -6.27
C THR A 48 16.39 -22.42 -4.84
N ALA A 49 17.57 -22.39 -4.22
CA ALA A 49 17.67 -22.46 -2.77
C ALA A 49 16.82 -21.33 -2.17
N THR A 50 15.74 -21.70 -1.48
CA THR A 50 14.75 -20.72 -0.98
C THR A 50 15.35 -19.95 0.19
N ALA A 51 15.93 -18.79 -0.11
CA ALA A 51 16.44 -17.87 0.91
C ALA A 51 15.33 -17.49 1.90
N ALA A 52 15.61 -17.63 3.20
CA ALA A 52 14.68 -17.31 4.28
C ALA A 52 14.11 -15.89 4.16
N ARG A 53 12.77 -15.75 4.22
CA ARG A 53 12.08 -14.46 4.06
C ARG A 53 11.41 -14.02 5.37
N GLY A 54 11.41 -12.71 5.62
CA GLY A 54 10.71 -12.10 6.75
C GLY A 54 11.14 -12.68 8.09
N ALA A 55 10.18 -13.14 8.89
CA ALA A 55 10.41 -13.69 10.23
C ALA A 55 11.27 -14.97 10.27
N GLN A 56 11.57 -15.60 9.13
CA GLN A 56 12.54 -16.71 9.05
C GLN A 56 13.99 -16.22 9.26
N ILE A 57 14.25 -14.91 9.18
CA ILE A 57 15.52 -14.29 9.54
C ILE A 57 15.44 -13.91 11.04
N PRO A 58 16.28 -14.47 11.94
CA PRO A 58 16.14 -14.26 13.38
C PRO A 58 16.10 -12.79 13.82
N LYS A 59 16.99 -11.95 13.25
CA LYS A 59 17.04 -10.51 13.53
C LYS A 59 15.76 -9.75 13.13
N VAL A 60 15.05 -10.23 12.10
CA VAL A 60 13.78 -9.64 11.66
C VAL A 60 12.64 -10.05 12.59
N ALA A 61 12.63 -11.31 13.06
CA ALA A 61 11.68 -11.78 14.06
C ALA A 61 11.85 -11.03 15.40
N GLU A 62 13.09 -10.84 15.84
CA GLU A 62 13.46 -10.07 17.03
C GLU A 62 13.02 -8.60 16.92
N ALA A 63 13.37 -7.92 15.83
CA ALA A 63 12.94 -6.53 15.59
C ALA A 63 11.40 -6.39 15.55
N ALA A 64 10.70 -7.37 14.96
CA ALA A 64 9.24 -7.38 14.95
C ALA A 64 8.63 -7.66 16.34
N ALA A 65 9.27 -8.50 17.15
CA ALA A 65 8.85 -8.75 18.54
C ALA A 65 9.04 -7.50 19.41
N ARG A 66 10.20 -6.85 19.30
CA ARG A 66 10.53 -5.58 19.95
C ARG A 66 9.54 -4.48 19.57
N GLY A 67 9.19 -4.36 18.28
CA GLY A 67 8.16 -3.43 17.83
C GLY A 67 6.78 -3.69 18.44
N ARG A 68 6.31 -4.95 18.46
CA ARG A 68 5.03 -5.28 19.13
C ARG A 68 5.06 -4.96 20.63
N GLN A 69 6.19 -5.21 21.30
CA GLN A 69 6.37 -4.86 22.72
C GLN A 69 6.33 -3.34 22.93
N ALA A 70 7.00 -2.56 22.07
CA ALA A 70 6.99 -1.11 22.12
C ALA A 70 5.56 -0.54 21.99
N HIS A 71 4.80 -0.90 20.94
CA HIS A 71 3.42 -0.39 20.76
C HIS A 71 2.49 -0.81 21.92
N LYS A 72 2.68 -2.02 22.48
CA LYS A 72 1.92 -2.46 23.67
C LYS A 72 2.25 -1.61 24.90
N ALA A 73 3.54 -1.42 25.21
CA ALA A 73 4.01 -0.78 26.43
C ALA A 73 4.00 0.76 26.39
N TYR A 74 4.03 1.37 25.19
CA TYR A 74 4.12 2.82 25.06
C TYR A 74 2.87 3.52 25.60
N ASP A 75 3.09 4.50 26.48
CA ASP A 75 2.08 5.43 26.97
C ASP A 75 2.19 6.75 26.20
N TYR A 76 1.10 7.15 25.55
CA TYR A 76 1.03 8.39 24.76
C TYR A 76 0.68 9.61 25.63
N GLY A 77 0.34 9.40 26.91
CA GLY A 77 -0.09 10.43 27.83
C GLY A 77 -1.61 10.60 27.88
N PRO A 78 -2.10 11.51 28.74
CA PRO A 78 -3.52 11.68 29.02
C PRO A 78 -4.31 12.13 27.77
N GLY A 79 -5.50 11.57 27.60
CA GLY A 79 -6.43 11.91 26.51
C GLY A 79 -6.17 11.20 25.18
N PHE A 80 -5.12 10.38 25.07
CA PHE A 80 -4.88 9.54 23.90
C PHE A 80 -5.64 8.21 23.97
N GLU A 81 -6.42 7.94 22.92
CA GLU A 81 -7.06 6.65 22.65
C GLU A 81 -6.13 5.80 21.77
N LYS A 82 -5.76 4.60 22.25
CA LYS A 82 -4.84 3.68 21.54
C LYS A 82 -5.58 2.82 20.51
N GLU A 83 -4.88 2.46 19.43
CA GLU A 83 -5.39 1.61 18.34
C GLU A 83 -6.68 2.15 17.66
N PHE A 84 -6.83 3.48 17.61
CA PHE A 84 -7.99 4.16 17.05
C PHE A 84 -8.20 3.82 15.56
N THR A 85 -9.41 3.38 15.22
CA THR A 85 -9.78 3.02 13.84
C THR A 85 -10.43 4.22 13.15
N LEU A 86 -9.81 4.70 12.08
CA LEU A 86 -10.33 5.78 11.24
C LEU A 86 -11.46 5.30 10.33
N PRO A 87 -12.32 6.20 9.82
CA PRO A 87 -13.41 5.86 8.90
C PRO A 87 -12.99 5.15 7.60
N SER A 88 -11.74 5.26 7.16
CA SER A 88 -11.16 4.48 6.06
C SER A 88 -10.85 3.01 6.41
N GLY A 89 -11.12 2.59 7.64
CA GLY A 89 -10.77 1.26 8.17
C GLY A 89 -9.28 1.10 8.51
N LYS A 90 -8.47 2.15 8.34
CA LYS A 90 -7.09 2.18 8.80
C LYS A 90 -7.04 2.41 10.30
N ARG A 91 -5.93 2.02 10.93
CA ARG A 91 -5.72 2.15 12.36
C ARG A 91 -4.51 3.02 12.66
N ALA A 92 -4.68 4.07 13.45
CA ALA A 92 -3.58 4.86 14.01
C ALA A 92 -3.13 4.22 15.33
N ASP A 93 -1.88 4.47 15.73
CA ASP A 93 -1.38 3.96 17.02
C ASP A 93 -2.05 4.64 18.21
N ALA A 94 -2.20 5.98 18.16
CA ALA A 94 -3.09 6.70 19.07
C ALA A 94 -3.63 8.02 18.49
N VAL A 95 -4.77 8.46 19.01
CA VAL A 95 -5.44 9.73 18.67
C VAL A 95 -5.90 10.42 19.94
N ASN A 96 -5.67 11.73 20.07
CA ASN A 96 -6.25 12.57 21.10
C ASN A 96 -7.25 13.53 20.44
N GLN A 97 -8.54 13.28 20.64
CA GLN A 97 -9.61 14.07 20.01
C GLN A 97 -9.76 15.47 20.62
N ALA A 98 -9.38 15.65 21.90
CA ALA A 98 -9.48 16.94 22.58
C ALA A 98 -8.38 17.92 22.12
N THR A 99 -7.15 17.43 21.92
CA THR A 99 -6.05 18.25 21.38
C THR A 99 -5.99 18.27 19.84
N ARG A 100 -6.75 17.38 19.19
CA ARG A 100 -6.71 17.12 17.74
C ARG A 100 -5.31 16.70 17.29
N GLU A 101 -4.74 15.70 17.95
CA GLU A 101 -3.42 15.11 17.61
C GLU A 101 -3.57 13.64 17.21
N VAL A 102 -2.95 13.25 16.08
CA VAL A 102 -2.78 11.85 15.67
C VAL A 102 -1.30 11.46 15.67
N VAL A 103 -0.99 10.31 16.27
CA VAL A 103 0.39 9.85 16.43
C VAL A 103 0.60 8.42 15.92
N GLU A 104 1.82 8.18 15.45
CA GLU A 104 2.31 6.86 15.03
C GLU A 104 3.68 6.62 15.69
N LEU A 105 3.87 5.42 16.23
CA LEU A 105 5.09 4.99 16.87
C LEU A 105 5.94 4.21 15.86
N LYS A 106 7.21 4.57 15.69
CA LYS A 106 8.15 3.89 14.77
C LYS A 106 9.48 3.62 15.45
N PRO A 107 10.23 2.57 15.07
CA PRO A 107 11.60 2.41 15.53
C PRO A 107 12.46 3.59 15.03
N ASN A 108 13.47 3.99 15.78
CA ASN A 108 14.37 5.09 15.44
C ASN A 108 15.28 4.75 14.25
N ASN A 109 14.71 4.84 13.05
CA ASN A 109 15.37 4.58 11.78
C ASN A 109 14.83 5.57 10.73
N PRO A 110 15.68 6.29 9.98
CA PRO A 110 15.24 7.29 9.00
C PRO A 110 14.26 6.76 7.94
N SER A 111 14.32 5.46 7.59
CA SER A 111 13.35 4.85 6.66
C SER A 111 12.01 4.50 7.32
N ALA A 112 11.98 4.22 8.61
CA ALA A 112 10.75 3.96 9.35
C ALA A 112 10.02 5.27 9.67
N VAL A 113 10.75 6.28 10.14
CA VAL A 113 10.22 7.63 10.41
C VAL A 113 9.57 8.23 9.16
N ARG A 114 10.27 8.27 8.02
CA ARG A 114 9.72 8.79 6.75
C ARG A 114 8.49 8.03 6.21
N ARG A 115 8.30 6.76 6.60
CA ARG A 115 7.05 6.03 6.31
C ARG A 115 5.95 6.43 7.29
N GLY A 116 6.28 6.55 8.58
CA GLY A 116 5.36 7.04 9.61
C GLY A 116 4.83 8.45 9.31
N GLU A 117 5.68 9.38 8.87
CA GLU A 117 5.30 10.76 8.54
C GLU A 117 4.20 10.79 7.45
N ARG A 118 4.39 10.01 6.38
CA ARG A 118 3.40 9.86 5.31
C ARG A 118 2.11 9.19 5.78
N GLN A 119 2.22 8.30 6.76
CA GLN A 119 1.09 7.55 7.32
C GLN A 119 0.23 8.48 8.20
N VAL A 120 0.83 9.21 9.15
CA VAL A 120 0.11 10.17 10.00
C VAL A 120 -0.41 11.39 9.24
N ASP A 121 0.28 11.86 8.21
CA ASP A 121 -0.25 12.92 7.34
C ASP A 121 -1.50 12.45 6.58
N GLY A 122 -1.54 11.18 6.16
CA GLY A 122 -2.74 10.56 5.61
C GLY A 122 -3.91 10.54 6.59
N TYR A 123 -3.66 10.17 7.86
CA TYR A 123 -4.65 10.16 8.93
C TYR A 123 -5.15 11.56 9.27
N ARG A 124 -4.24 12.53 9.40
CA ARG A 124 -4.54 13.94 9.64
C ARG A 124 -5.51 14.49 8.61
N ARG A 125 -5.20 14.36 7.31
CA ARG A 125 -6.06 14.81 6.20
C ARG A 125 -7.44 14.16 6.22
N GLU A 126 -7.52 12.90 6.64
CA GLU A 126 -8.79 12.18 6.76
C GLU A 126 -9.65 12.73 7.90
N LEU A 127 -9.06 12.94 9.08
CA LEU A 127 -9.73 13.52 10.25
C LEU A 127 -10.16 14.97 9.98
N GLU A 128 -9.31 15.80 9.36
CA GLU A 128 -9.64 17.16 8.94
C GLU A 128 -10.83 17.19 7.98
N LYS A 129 -10.84 16.31 6.97
CA LYS A 129 -11.94 16.22 5.99
C LYS A 129 -13.28 15.86 6.64
N ILE A 130 -13.27 15.07 7.70
CA ILE A 130 -14.48 14.52 8.34
C ILE A 130 -14.99 15.45 9.45
N THR A 131 -14.09 16.10 10.18
CA THR A 131 -14.44 17.00 11.30
C THR A 131 -14.60 18.46 10.88
N GLY A 132 -13.96 18.89 9.78
CA GLY A 132 -13.85 20.30 9.39
C GLY A 132 -12.84 21.09 10.22
N GLU A 133 -12.20 20.45 11.20
CA GLU A 133 -11.24 21.05 12.13
C GLU A 133 -9.79 20.87 11.63
N CYS A 134 -8.86 21.70 12.10
CA CYS A 134 -7.42 21.49 11.87
C CYS A 134 -6.86 20.43 12.84
N TRP A 135 -6.04 19.51 12.32
CA TRP A 135 -5.40 18.46 13.12
C TRP A 135 -3.88 18.54 13.06
N SER A 136 -3.23 18.12 14.15
CA SER A 136 -1.78 17.97 14.24
C SER A 136 -1.39 16.49 14.08
N CYS A 137 -0.19 16.24 13.56
CA CYS A 137 0.33 14.88 13.39
C CYS A 137 1.80 14.78 13.79
N ARG A 138 2.19 13.68 14.44
CA ARG A 138 3.56 13.46 14.92
C ARG A 138 3.96 11.99 14.83
N VAL A 139 5.21 11.75 14.41
CA VAL A 139 5.85 10.44 14.59
C VAL A 139 6.62 10.46 15.90
N ILE A 140 6.44 9.41 16.70
CA ILE A 140 7.19 9.15 17.92
C ILE A 140 8.20 8.03 17.64
N THR A 141 9.41 8.15 18.14
CA THR A 141 10.48 7.17 17.97
C THR A 141 10.77 6.39 19.25
N TYR A 142 11.09 5.09 19.09
CA TYR A 142 11.65 4.25 20.15
C TYR A 142 12.98 3.63 19.68
N GLU A 143 13.89 3.42 20.63
CA GLU A 143 15.18 2.76 20.40
C GLU A 143 15.00 1.26 20.18
#